data_AF-A0A8I1IR08-F1
#
_entry.id   AF-A0A8I1IR08-F1
#
_cell.length_a   1.000
_cell.length_b   1.000
_cell.length_c   1.000
_cell.angle_alpha   90.00
_cell.angle_beta   90.00
_cell.angle_gamma   90.00
#
_symmetry.space_group_name_H-M   'P 1'
#
loop_
_entity.id
_entity.type
_entity.pdbx_description
1 polymer ?
#
loop_
_entity_poly.entity_id
_entity_poly.type
_entity_poly.pdbx_seq_one_letter_code
_entity_poly.pdbx_strand_id
1 'polypeptide(L)'
;HQGRGAVLEGAEAQRVLDILRGDAARAYDHYQAMLGTEGQQGLARELARMNLPANIYTQWYWKTDLHNLFHFLHLRADPHAQYEICAYAEAICRVVEDWVPHAWGAFRDYRLGGAHLSAQGLDCVRRMLRGEAVTQETSGMSKGEWREFENSVLR
;
A
#
# COMPACT_ATOMS: atom_id res chain seq x y z
N HIS A 1 -1.84 -9.61 2.60
CA HIS A 1 -1.08 -9.50 1.35
C HIS A 1 -1.96 -9.94 0.19
N GLN A 2 -2.64 -9.01 -0.48
CA GLN A 2 -3.11 -9.29 -1.84
C GLN A 2 -1.86 -9.50 -2.72
N GLY A 3 -1.85 -10.55 -3.56
CA GLY A 3 -0.71 -10.84 -4.44
C GLY A 3 0.41 -11.73 -3.85
N ARG A 4 0.07 -12.78 -3.09
CA ARG A 4 1.03 -13.79 -2.59
C ARG A 4 1.50 -14.78 -3.69
N GLY A 5 2.02 -14.26 -4.79
CA GLY A 5 2.77 -15.05 -5.78
C GLY A 5 4.27 -14.90 -5.56
N ALA A 6 5.04 -15.91 -5.96
CA ALA A 6 6.48 -15.71 -6.14
C ALA A 6 6.69 -14.61 -7.20
N VAL A 7 7.72 -13.79 -7.03
CA VAL A 7 8.10 -12.80 -8.03
C VAL A 7 8.44 -13.57 -9.32
N LEU A 8 7.81 -13.19 -10.43
CA LEU A 8 8.17 -13.74 -11.73
C LEU A 8 9.54 -13.19 -12.12
N GLU A 9 10.39 -14.05 -12.67
CA GLU A 9 11.76 -13.70 -13.06
C GLU A 9 12.05 -14.05 -14.52
N GLY A 10 13.09 -13.41 -15.06
CA GLY A 10 13.65 -13.71 -16.37
C GLY A 10 12.62 -13.67 -17.51
N ALA A 11 12.62 -14.71 -18.33
CA ALA A 11 11.77 -14.80 -19.52
C ALA A 11 10.27 -14.78 -19.20
N GLU A 12 9.86 -15.32 -18.05
CA GLU A 12 8.44 -15.38 -17.68
C GLU A 12 7.92 -14.00 -17.25
N ALA A 13 8.72 -13.24 -16.50
CA ALA A 13 8.40 -11.85 -16.18
C ALA A 13 8.27 -11.00 -17.44
N GLN A 14 9.21 -11.17 -18.38
CA GLN A 14 9.19 -10.45 -19.65
C GLN A 14 7.95 -10.80 -20.47
N ARG A 15 7.60 -12.10 -20.57
CA ARG A 15 6.40 -12.57 -21.26
C ARG A 15 5.13 -11.93 -20.70
N VAL A 16 4.98 -11.89 -19.37
CA VAL A 16 3.83 -11.26 -18.72
C VAL A 16 3.80 -9.76 -18.96
N LEU A 17 4.95 -9.09 -18.88
CA LEU A 17 5.07 -7.66 -19.17
C LEU A 17 4.66 -7.34 -20.62
N ASP A 18 5.07 -8.17 -21.57
CA ASP A 18 4.71 -8.01 -22.99
C ASP A 18 3.22 -8.22 -23.23
N ILE A 19 2.59 -9.17 -22.54
CA ILE A 19 1.12 -9.33 -22.56
C ILE A 19 0.44 -8.08 -22.03
N LEU A 20 0.83 -7.60 -20.85
CA LEU A 20 0.22 -6.41 -20.23
C LEU A 20 0.39 -5.17 -21.11
N ARG A 21 1.55 -5.00 -21.74
CA ARG A 21 1.81 -3.91 -22.68
C ARG A 21 0.98 -4.04 -23.95
N GLY A 22 0.94 -5.22 -24.56
CA GLY A 22 0.16 -5.48 -25.77
C GLY A 22 -1.34 -5.27 -25.54
N ASP A 23 -1.85 -5.68 -24.38
CA ASP A 23 -3.24 -5.49 -23.99
C ASP A 23 -3.57 -4.00 -23.77
N ALA A 24 -2.71 -3.26 -23.06
CA ALA A 24 -2.88 -1.83 -22.86
C ALA A 24 -2.83 -1.04 -24.18
N ALA A 25 -1.88 -1.37 -25.07
CA ALA A 25 -1.76 -0.74 -26.39
C ALA A 25 -3.01 -1.01 -27.24
N ARG A 26 -3.45 -2.27 -27.31
CA ARG A 26 -4.66 -2.65 -28.06
C ARG A 26 -5.92 -1.98 -27.51
N ALA A 27 -6.07 -1.92 -26.19
CA ALA A 27 -7.18 -1.21 -25.56
C ALA A 27 -7.15 0.28 -25.91
N TYR A 28 -5.97 0.90 -25.95
CA TYR A 28 -5.80 2.29 -26.35
C TYR A 28 -6.13 2.52 -27.83
N ASP A 29 -5.69 1.64 -28.73
CA ASP A 29 -6.01 1.71 -30.17
C ASP A 29 -7.51 1.61 -30.41
N HIS A 30 -8.19 0.68 -29.73
CA HIS A 30 -9.64 0.56 -29.76
C HIS A 30 -10.33 1.82 -29.20
N TYR A 31 -9.81 2.40 -28.11
CA TYR A 31 -10.32 3.66 -27.57
C TYR A 31 -10.26 4.77 -28.64
N GLN A 32 -9.14 4.92 -29.33
CA GLN A 32 -8.97 5.91 -30.41
C GLN A 32 -9.92 5.65 -31.58
N ALA A 33 -10.04 4.40 -32.04
CA ALA A 33 -10.96 4.03 -33.11
C ALA A 33 -12.43 4.32 -32.76
N MET A 34 -12.83 4.09 -31.50
CA MET A 34 -14.18 4.37 -31.03
C MET A 34 -14.51 5.87 -30.98
N LEU A 35 -13.51 6.78 -30.94
CA LEU A 35 -13.77 8.23 -31.03
C LEU A 35 -14.22 8.68 -32.42
N GLY A 36 -14.20 7.77 -33.41
CA GLY A 36 -14.60 8.03 -34.78
C GLY A 36 -13.41 8.38 -35.67
N THR A 37 -13.46 7.90 -36.91
CA THR A 37 -12.55 8.26 -38.00
C THR A 37 -13.28 9.13 -39.01
N GLU A 38 -12.57 9.73 -39.97
CA GLU A 38 -13.22 10.45 -41.07
C GLU A 38 -14.29 9.57 -41.74
N GLY A 39 -15.54 10.05 -41.76
CA GLY A 39 -16.67 9.33 -42.35
C GLY A 39 -17.44 8.37 -41.44
N GLN A 40 -17.07 8.22 -40.16
CA GLN A 40 -17.78 7.36 -39.20
C GLN A 40 -18.16 8.12 -37.93
N GLN A 41 -19.40 7.92 -37.45
CA GLN A 41 -19.86 8.49 -36.18
C GLN A 41 -19.10 7.83 -35.00
N GLY A 42 -18.42 8.64 -34.20
CA GLY A 42 -17.73 8.20 -32.99
C GLY A 42 -18.63 8.10 -31.76
N LEU A 43 -18.19 7.34 -30.77
CA LEU A 43 -18.73 7.32 -29.41
C LEU A 43 -18.27 8.55 -28.62
N ALA A 44 -19.08 8.96 -27.65
CA ALA A 44 -18.68 9.95 -26.66
C ALA A 44 -17.53 9.44 -25.78
N ARG A 45 -16.63 10.33 -25.34
CA ARG A 45 -15.37 9.99 -24.65
C ARG A 45 -15.60 9.19 -23.36
N GLU A 46 -16.67 9.48 -22.64
CA GLU A 46 -17.06 8.82 -21.40
C GLU A 46 -17.50 7.37 -21.58
N LEU A 47 -18.02 7.02 -22.77
CA LEU A 47 -18.35 5.65 -23.15
C LEU A 47 -17.11 4.94 -23.71
N ALA A 48 -16.34 5.60 -24.58
CA ALA A 48 -15.15 5.02 -25.19
C ALA A 48 -14.10 4.61 -24.14
N ARG A 49 -13.95 5.37 -23.05
CA ARG A 49 -12.96 5.08 -21.99
C ARG A 49 -13.23 3.81 -21.19
N MET A 50 -14.41 3.18 -21.29
CA MET A 50 -14.74 1.99 -20.51
C MET A 50 -13.84 0.78 -20.81
N ASN A 51 -13.21 0.77 -21.98
CA ASN A 51 -12.26 -0.24 -22.42
C ASN A 51 -10.83 0.02 -21.89
N LEU A 52 -10.52 1.22 -21.39
CA LEU A 52 -9.19 1.52 -20.89
C LEU A 52 -8.90 0.73 -19.59
N PRO A 53 -7.73 0.06 -19.50
CA PRO A 53 -7.37 -0.71 -18.31
C PRO A 53 -7.06 0.18 -17.10
N ALA A 54 -7.08 -0.41 -15.91
CA ALA A 54 -6.87 0.30 -14.63
C ALA A 54 -5.44 0.87 -14.44
N ASN A 55 -4.47 0.44 -15.25
CA ASN A 55 -3.09 0.91 -15.20
C ASN A 55 -2.83 2.18 -16.05
N ILE A 56 -3.89 2.82 -16.57
CA ILE A 56 -3.77 4.12 -17.24
C ILE A 56 -3.49 5.22 -16.21
N TYR A 57 -2.47 6.02 -16.48
CA TYR A 57 -2.15 7.18 -15.64
C TYR A 57 -3.30 8.18 -15.61
N THR A 58 -3.55 8.70 -14.42
CA THR A 58 -4.46 9.81 -14.18
C THR A 58 -3.74 10.87 -13.36
N GLN A 59 -4.29 12.08 -13.37
CA GLN A 59 -3.82 13.19 -12.57
C GLN A 59 -5.00 13.75 -11.79
N TRP A 60 -4.75 14.10 -10.53
CA TRP A 60 -5.75 14.77 -9.70
C TRP A 60 -5.06 15.78 -8.78
N TYR A 61 -5.83 16.77 -8.36
CA TYR A 61 -5.45 17.62 -7.24
C TYR A 61 -5.95 16.97 -5.96
N TRP A 62 -5.04 16.78 -5.01
CA TRP A 62 -5.38 16.26 -3.68
C TRP A 62 -5.04 17.29 -2.62
N LYS A 63 -6.05 17.71 -1.86
CA LYS A 63 -5.91 18.61 -0.70
C LYS A 63 -6.34 17.85 0.55
N THR A 64 -5.49 17.87 1.57
CA THR A 64 -5.76 17.26 2.88
C THR A 64 -5.05 18.06 3.97
N ASP A 65 -5.53 17.99 5.21
CA ASP A 65 -4.80 18.52 6.35
C ASP A 65 -3.70 17.56 6.82
N LEU A 66 -2.81 18.04 7.69
CA LEU A 66 -1.64 17.29 8.14
C LEU A 66 -2.00 16.05 8.97
N HIS A 67 -3.08 16.10 9.76
CA HIS A 67 -3.50 14.95 10.58
C HIS A 67 -3.96 13.79 9.70
N ASN A 68 -4.82 14.08 8.73
CA ASN A 68 -5.31 13.09 7.77
C ASN A 68 -4.20 12.61 6.82
N LEU A 69 -3.24 13.49 6.48
CA LEU A 69 -2.06 13.09 5.72
C LEU A 69 -1.20 12.07 6.47
N PHE A 70 -0.92 12.31 7.75
CA PHE A 70 -0.18 11.35 8.58
C PHE A 70 -0.93 10.02 8.72
N HIS A 71 -2.25 10.04 8.86
CA HIS A 71 -3.03 8.81 8.86
C HIS A 71 -2.92 8.05 7.51
N PHE A 72 -2.99 8.76 6.38
CA PHE A 72 -2.76 8.16 5.07
C PHE A 72 -1.37 7.54 4.95
N LEU A 73 -0.31 8.27 5.36
CA LEU A 73 1.06 7.78 5.30
C LEU A 73 1.26 6.56 6.20
N HIS A 74 0.65 6.51 7.38
CA HIS A 74 0.70 5.34 8.24
C HIS A 74 0.12 4.08 7.56
N LEU A 75 -0.96 4.22 6.79
CA LEU A 75 -1.60 3.09 6.11
C LEU A 75 -0.92 2.71 4.79
N ARG A 76 -0.24 3.66 4.13
CA ARG A 76 0.28 3.48 2.76
C ARG A 76 1.79 3.38 2.68
N ALA A 77 2.54 3.89 3.66
CA ALA A 77 3.96 3.59 3.84
C ALA A 77 4.15 2.32 4.69
N ASP A 78 3.35 1.28 4.41
CA ASP A 78 3.39 -0.01 5.11
C ASP A 78 3.78 -1.12 4.11
N PRO A 79 4.72 -2.02 4.43
CA PRO A 79 5.13 -3.12 3.55
C PRO A 79 4.00 -4.10 3.13
N HIS A 80 2.87 -4.10 3.84
CA HIS A 80 1.69 -4.90 3.51
C HIS A 80 0.76 -4.22 2.50
N ALA A 81 0.93 -2.92 2.27
CA ALA A 81 0.22 -2.19 1.22
C ALA A 81 0.80 -2.53 -0.17
N GLN A 82 0.04 -2.19 -1.20
CA GLN A 82 0.45 -2.46 -2.59
C GLN A 82 1.66 -1.59 -2.95
N TYR A 83 2.67 -2.19 -3.60
CA TYR A 83 3.94 -1.52 -3.89
C TYR A 83 3.78 -0.15 -4.57
N GLU A 84 2.88 -0.04 -5.55
CA GLU A 84 2.68 1.20 -6.30
C GLU A 84 2.23 2.35 -5.39
N ILE A 85 1.33 2.12 -4.43
CA ILE A 85 0.89 3.17 -3.51
C ILE A 85 1.94 3.45 -2.43
N CYS A 86 2.74 2.45 -2.05
CA CYS A 86 3.89 2.65 -1.16
C CYS A 86 4.92 3.60 -1.78
N ALA A 87 5.26 3.43 -3.06
CA ALA A 87 6.17 4.33 -3.76
C ALA A 87 5.69 5.80 -3.77
N TYR A 88 4.38 6.03 -3.95
CA TYR A 88 3.81 7.39 -3.80
C TYR A 88 3.90 7.89 -2.35
N ALA A 89 3.57 7.04 -1.37
CA ALA A 89 3.63 7.41 0.04
C ALA A 89 5.06 7.78 0.47
N GLU A 90 6.07 7.02 0.05
CA GLU A 90 7.49 7.31 0.31
C GLU A 90 7.93 8.66 -0.26
N ALA A 91 7.53 8.97 -1.49
CA ALA A 91 7.81 10.28 -2.08
C ALA A 91 7.16 11.42 -1.28
N ILE A 92 5.91 11.22 -0.83
CA ILE A 92 5.20 12.20 0.01
C ILE A 92 5.88 12.33 1.39
N CYS A 93 6.34 11.24 2.00
CA CYS A 93 7.07 11.26 3.28
C CYS A 93 8.28 12.19 3.21
N ARG A 94 9.07 12.14 2.13
CA ARG A 94 10.24 13.02 1.95
C ARG A 94 9.84 14.50 1.92
N VAL A 95 8.78 14.83 1.17
CA VAL A 95 8.27 16.21 1.10
C VAL A 95 7.77 16.70 2.47
N VAL A 96 7.08 15.83 3.22
CA VAL A 96 6.53 16.15 4.53
C VAL A 96 7.64 16.29 5.59
N GLU A 97 8.66 15.45 5.54
CA GLU A 97 9.87 15.55 6.38
C GLU A 97 10.54 16.92 6.22
N ASP A 98 10.72 17.36 4.97
CA ASP A 98 11.31 18.66 4.67
C ASP A 98 10.40 19.83 5.09
N TRP A 99 9.08 19.71 4.91
CA TRP A 99 8.14 20.80 5.13
C TRP A 99 7.76 21.02 6.61
N VAL A 100 7.58 19.95 7.38
CA VAL A 100 7.11 20.01 8.77
C VAL A 100 7.93 19.09 9.69
N PRO A 101 9.25 19.33 9.82
CA PRO A 101 10.19 18.38 10.42
C PRO A 101 9.88 18.01 11.87
N HIS A 102 9.39 18.95 12.68
CA HIS A 102 9.02 18.67 14.08
C HIS A 102 7.81 17.75 14.20
N ALA A 103 6.77 18.00 13.39
CA ALA A 103 5.57 17.17 13.38
C ALA A 103 5.88 15.79 12.77
N TRP A 104 6.70 15.75 11.72
CA TRP A 104 7.19 14.52 11.11
C TRP A 104 8.00 13.68 12.09
N GLY A 105 8.94 14.28 12.83
CA GLY A 105 9.72 13.59 13.86
C GLY A 105 8.83 12.91 14.90
N ALA A 106 7.86 13.65 15.46
CA ALA A 106 6.90 13.08 16.40
C ALA A 106 6.05 11.96 15.76
N PHE A 107 5.59 12.13 14.52
CA PHE A 107 4.85 11.11 13.81
C PHE A 107 5.67 9.83 13.60
N ARG A 108 6.93 9.97 13.17
CA ARG A 108 7.83 8.83 12.97
C ARG A 108 8.07 8.08 14.29
N ASP A 109 8.38 8.80 15.36
CA ASP A 109 8.76 8.18 16.63
C ASP A 109 7.57 7.50 17.32
N TYR A 110 6.38 8.11 17.30
CA TYR A 110 5.22 7.58 18.03
C TYR A 110 4.24 6.76 17.19
N ARG A 111 4.28 6.84 15.86
CA ARG A 111 3.32 6.14 14.97
C ARG A 111 3.96 5.17 14.01
N LEU A 112 5.05 5.54 13.33
CA LEU A 112 5.71 4.63 12.39
C LEU A 112 6.64 3.64 13.11
N GLY A 113 7.38 4.10 14.11
CA GLY A 113 8.26 3.27 14.95
C GLY A 113 7.59 2.73 16.21
N GLY A 114 6.34 3.12 16.48
CA GLY A 114 5.58 2.67 17.64
C GLY A 114 4.83 1.36 17.36
N ALA A 115 4.64 0.55 18.40
CA ALA A 115 3.78 -0.62 18.36
C ALA A 115 2.61 -0.45 19.35
N HIS A 116 1.41 -0.82 18.92
CA HIS A 116 0.25 -0.91 19.81
C HIS A 116 0.15 -2.31 20.39
N LEU A 117 0.29 -2.42 21.71
CA LEU A 117 0.11 -3.69 22.42
C LEU A 117 -1.28 -3.74 23.06
N SER A 118 -1.94 -4.90 22.94
CA SER A 118 -3.17 -5.17 23.70
C SER A 118 -2.87 -5.22 25.20
N ALA A 119 -3.91 -5.15 26.03
CA ALA A 119 -3.74 -5.26 27.49
C ALA A 119 -3.04 -6.58 27.89
N GLN A 120 -3.39 -7.69 27.21
CA GLN A 120 -2.74 -9.00 27.41
C GLN A 120 -1.31 -9.01 26.89
N GLY A 121 -1.03 -8.40 25.73
CA GLY A 121 0.33 -8.26 25.22
C GLY A 121 1.22 -7.46 26.16
N LEU A 122 0.71 -6.36 26.73
CA LEU A 122 1.43 -5.56 27.70
C LEU A 122 1.71 -6.34 29.00
N ASP A 123 0.78 -7.15 29.47
CA ASP A 123 1.01 -8.07 30.60
C ASP A 123 2.12 -9.09 30.29
N CYS A 124 2.07 -9.69 29.09
CA CYS A 124 3.11 -10.61 28.63
C CYS A 124 4.50 -9.95 28.63
N VAL A 125 4.63 -8.73 28.10
CA VAL A 125 5.90 -7.98 28.14
C VAL A 125 6.37 -7.74 29.58
N ARG A 126 5.47 -7.35 30.50
CA ARG A 126 5.82 -7.15 31.91
C ARG A 126 6.33 -8.43 32.58
N ARG A 127 5.72 -9.57 32.29
CA ARG A 127 6.14 -10.89 32.78
C ARG A 127 7.49 -11.32 32.19
N MET A 128 7.67 -11.14 30.89
CA MET A 128 8.95 -11.39 30.21
C MET A 128 10.09 -10.54 30.80
N LEU A 129 9.85 -9.25 31.07
CA LEU A 129 10.83 -8.35 31.71
C LEU A 129 11.20 -8.77 33.14
N ARG A 130 10.34 -9.54 33.82
CA ARG A 130 10.63 -10.13 35.14
C ARG A 130 11.38 -11.47 35.04
N GLY A 131 11.70 -11.93 33.82
CA GLY A 131 12.37 -13.20 33.56
C GLY A 131 11.44 -14.41 33.51
N GLU A 132 10.11 -14.20 33.45
CA GLU A 132 9.16 -15.30 33.30
C GLU A 132 9.14 -15.81 31.86
N ALA A 133 9.07 -17.12 31.69
CA ALA A 133 8.79 -17.73 30.39
C ALA A 133 7.30 -17.54 30.05
N VAL A 134 7.02 -16.80 28.98
CA VAL A 134 5.66 -16.61 28.45
C VAL A 134 5.56 -17.31 27.10
N THR A 135 4.54 -18.15 26.97
CA THR A 135 4.23 -18.92 25.75
C THR A 135 2.83 -18.57 25.25
N GLN A 136 2.50 -18.98 24.03
CA GLN A 136 1.17 -18.79 23.47
C GLN A 136 0.07 -19.33 24.40
N GLU A 137 0.28 -20.49 25.01
CA GLU A 137 -0.67 -21.16 25.91
C GLU A 137 -0.85 -20.43 27.24
N THR A 138 0.19 -19.74 27.71
CA THR A 138 0.22 -19.06 29.02
C THR A 138 -0.02 -17.55 28.93
N SER A 139 -0.22 -17.05 27.71
CA SER A 139 -0.44 -15.62 27.41
C SER A 139 -1.91 -15.18 27.54
N GLY A 140 -2.84 -16.12 27.45
CA GLY A 140 -4.28 -15.84 27.36
C GLY A 140 -4.73 -15.27 26.01
N MET A 141 -3.84 -15.17 25.01
CA MET A 141 -4.14 -14.73 23.66
C MET A 141 -4.47 -15.91 22.73
N SER A 142 -5.34 -15.67 21.74
CA SER A 142 -5.54 -16.62 20.64
C SER A 142 -4.26 -16.76 19.79
N LYS A 143 -4.19 -17.79 18.95
CA LYS A 143 -3.07 -17.97 18.00
C LYS A 143 -2.90 -16.81 17.01
N GLY A 144 -3.96 -16.04 16.74
CA GLY A 144 -3.92 -14.85 15.89
C GLY A 144 -3.25 -13.69 16.63
N GLU A 145 -3.80 -13.36 17.80
CA GLU A 145 -3.32 -12.29 18.67
C GLU A 145 -1.87 -12.53 19.12
N TRP A 146 -1.49 -13.79 19.42
CA TRP A 146 -0.11 -14.12 19.77
C TRP A 146 0.87 -13.81 18.63
N ARG A 147 0.51 -14.13 17.37
CA ARG A 147 1.34 -13.79 16.21
C ARG A 147 1.44 -12.28 16.00
N GLU A 148 0.35 -11.55 16.19
CA GLU A 148 0.36 -10.08 16.12
C GLU A 148 1.23 -9.47 17.22
N PHE A 149 1.17 -10.02 18.43
CA PHE A 149 2.00 -9.65 19.57
C PHE A 149 3.49 -9.90 19.27
N GLU A 150 3.86 -11.10 18.84
CA GLU A 150 5.24 -11.43 18.45
C GLU A 150 5.76 -10.47 17.37
N ASN A 151 4.95 -10.24 16.32
CA ASN A 151 5.30 -9.30 15.26
C ASN A 151 5.45 -7.85 15.74
N SER A 152 4.75 -7.47 16.80
CA SER A 152 4.79 -6.12 17.36
C SER A 152 5.99 -5.91 18.28
N VAL A 153 6.47 -6.97 18.95
CA VAL A 153 7.56 -6.90 19.94
C VAL A 153 8.91 -7.28 19.35
N LEU A 154 8.95 -8.16 18.34
CA LEU A 154 10.18 -8.68 17.72
C LEU A 154 10.53 -8.03 16.37
N ARG A 155 9.81 -6.96 15.99
CA ARG A 155 10.15 -6.11 14.84
C ARG A 155 11.38 -5.28 15.12
#